data_AF-A0A3Q9XXQ7-F1
#
_entry.id   AF-A0A3Q9XXQ7-F1
#
_cell.length_a   1.000
_cell.length_b   1.000
_cell.length_c   1.000
_cell.angle_alpha   90.00
_cell.angle_beta   90.00
_cell.angle_gamma   90.00
#
_symmetry.space_group_name_H-M   'P 1'
#
loop_
_entity.id
_entity.type
_entity.pdbx_description
1 polymer ?
#
loop_
_entity_poly.entity_id
_entity_poly.type
_entity_poly.pdbx_seq_one_letter_code
_entity_poly.pdbx_strand_id
1 'polypeptide(L)'
;MKKNLNRPSLSSDTPLSWSDALLAHPFTQWASDNGKILLYSFLGLIILVFILFQFIWRHHAVSEADFVRAEKEFSLFTSSKDISDPAAEVEALKNLHAIMAAHPELYPKYEGLIAETLLLRGKNEEASLYATSAIKRTAYENDPFYTSYAQATLLLANEKYEEGLKAALNLRNRMLEQAQAFKDTPEKLQYGTFLYALNLLRIAMLQQQLSLFTDELATWKEWEELTLKSHEGTLPFYLKGQLFLSFNNLLSEGKASLADYIEARKKLITK
;
A
#
# COMPACT_ATOMS: atom_id res chain seq x y z
N MET A 1 108.39 20.39 -16.27
CA MET A 1 108.67 19.89 -14.90
C MET A 1 107.34 19.69 -14.19
N LYS A 2 107.11 18.51 -13.61
CA LYS A 2 105.86 18.11 -12.92
C LYS A 2 105.49 19.05 -11.77
N LYS A 3 104.20 19.34 -11.59
CA LYS A 3 103.48 19.04 -10.34
C LYS A 3 101.96 19.17 -10.50
N ASN A 4 101.28 18.06 -10.22
CA ASN A 4 99.86 17.96 -9.91
C ASN A 4 99.50 18.88 -8.74
N LEU A 5 98.26 19.39 -8.71
CA LEU A 5 97.41 19.41 -7.51
C LEU A 5 95.96 19.76 -7.86
N ASN A 6 95.08 18.81 -7.56
CA ASN A 6 93.68 18.92 -7.12
C ASN A 6 92.69 19.78 -7.93
N ARG A 7 91.83 19.11 -8.72
CA ARG A 7 90.44 19.55 -8.83
C ARG A 7 89.57 18.81 -7.81
N PRO A 8 88.78 19.54 -7.01
CA PRO A 8 87.98 18.98 -5.94
C PRO A 8 86.77 18.22 -6.50
N SER A 9 86.42 17.22 -5.69
CA SER A 9 85.18 16.44 -5.60
C SER A 9 83.93 17.01 -6.24
N LEU A 10 83.17 16.09 -6.86
CA LEU A 10 81.73 16.16 -7.02
C LEU A 10 81.07 16.65 -5.72
N SER A 11 80.32 17.73 -5.83
CA SER A 11 79.24 18.11 -4.90
C SER A 11 78.11 18.63 -5.79
N SER A 12 76.84 18.34 -5.58
CA SER A 12 76.12 17.43 -4.71
C SER A 12 74.70 17.56 -5.24
N ASP A 13 74.18 16.53 -5.92
CA ASP A 13 72.76 16.50 -6.28
C ASP A 13 71.97 16.30 -4.98
N THR A 14 71.66 17.39 -4.29
CA THR A 14 70.64 17.39 -3.23
C THR A 14 69.29 17.16 -3.91
N PRO A 15 68.60 16.02 -3.66
CA PRO A 15 67.24 15.86 -4.15
C PRO A 15 66.38 16.94 -3.51
N LEU A 16 65.66 17.70 -4.35
CA LEU A 16 64.65 18.68 -3.89
C LEU A 16 63.79 18.02 -2.82
N SER A 17 63.77 18.59 -1.60
CA SER A 17 62.92 18.06 -0.55
C SER A 17 61.46 18.21 -0.99
N TRP A 18 60.62 17.21 -0.71
CA TRP A 18 59.20 17.26 -1.07
C TRP A 18 58.50 18.52 -0.49
N SER A 19 58.99 19.04 0.64
CA SER A 19 58.56 20.32 1.21
C SER A 19 58.86 21.51 0.31
N ASP A 20 60.05 21.58 -0.28
CA ASP A 20 60.43 22.70 -1.16
C ASP A 20 59.66 22.64 -2.49
N ALA A 21 59.42 21.43 -3.01
CA ALA A 21 58.59 21.22 -4.19
C ALA A 21 57.11 21.60 -3.95
N LEU A 22 56.58 21.34 -2.74
CA LEU A 22 55.22 21.72 -2.36
C LEU A 22 55.10 23.24 -2.18
N LEU A 23 56.10 23.90 -1.58
CA LEU A 23 56.11 25.35 -1.39
C LEU A 23 56.34 26.14 -2.70
N ALA A 24 57.00 25.54 -3.68
CA ALA A 24 57.17 26.09 -5.02
C ALA A 24 55.98 25.81 -5.95
N HIS A 25 54.98 25.03 -5.51
CA HIS A 25 53.83 24.70 -6.35
C HIS A 25 52.96 25.96 -6.59
N PRO A 26 52.48 26.21 -7.82
CA PRO A 26 51.71 27.42 -8.14
C PRO A 26 50.48 27.62 -7.24
N PHE A 27 49.88 26.52 -6.79
CA PHE A 27 48.74 26.54 -5.86
C PHE A 27 49.10 27.05 -4.46
N THR A 28 50.27 26.70 -3.91
CA THR A 28 50.65 27.09 -2.53
C THR A 28 51.09 28.55 -2.47
N GLN A 29 51.79 29.03 -3.51
CA GLN A 29 52.08 30.47 -3.68
C GLN A 29 50.79 31.27 -3.84
N TRP A 30 49.87 30.83 -4.71
CA TRP A 30 48.57 31.48 -4.88
C TRP A 30 47.73 31.47 -3.59
N ALA A 31 47.71 30.36 -2.84
CA ALA A 31 46.98 30.23 -1.59
C ALA A 31 47.55 31.14 -0.49
N SER A 32 48.88 31.30 -0.44
CA SER A 32 49.55 32.24 0.45
C SER A 32 49.16 33.69 0.13
N ASP A 33 49.19 34.07 -1.14
CA ASP A 33 48.88 35.44 -1.58
C ASP A 33 47.38 35.79 -1.46
N ASN A 34 46.51 34.78 -1.56
CA ASN A 34 45.05 34.95 -1.53
C ASN A 34 44.41 34.42 -0.23
N GLY A 35 45.19 34.28 0.85
CA GLY A 35 44.72 33.67 2.11
C GLY A 35 43.46 34.32 2.70
N LYS A 36 43.26 35.64 2.51
CA LYS A 36 42.02 36.33 2.93
C LYS A 36 40.80 35.88 2.12
N ILE A 37 40.95 35.67 0.81
CA ILE A 37 39.88 35.20 -0.08
C ILE A 37 39.53 33.75 0.27
N LEU A 38 40.53 32.91 0.55
CA LEU A 38 40.31 31.54 1.04
C LEU A 38 39.57 31.53 2.37
N LEU A 39 39.96 32.40 3.30
CA LEU A 39 39.30 32.52 4.60
C LEU A 39 37.84 32.98 4.46
N TYR A 40 37.55 34.00 3.65
CA TYR A 40 36.18 34.44 3.40
C TYR A 40 35.35 33.41 2.63
N SER A 41 35.95 32.70 1.68
CA SER A 41 35.27 31.61 0.94
C SER A 41 34.92 30.45 1.88
N PHE A 42 35.83 30.09 2.78
CA PHE A 42 35.58 29.07 3.79
C PHE A 42 34.50 29.50 4.79
N LEU A 43 34.54 30.77 5.25
CA LEU A 43 33.49 31.31 6.13
C LEU A 43 32.13 31.32 5.42
N GLY A 44 32.09 31.73 4.15
CA GLY A 44 30.89 31.70 3.32
C GLY A 44 30.34 30.28 3.14
N LEU A 45 31.21 29.29 2.95
CA LEU A 45 30.83 27.89 2.86
C LEU A 45 30.22 27.39 4.19
N ILE A 46 30.81 27.74 5.34
CA ILE A 46 30.25 27.38 6.66
C ILE A 46 28.85 27.99 6.84
N ILE A 47 28.66 29.25 6.48
CA ILE A 47 27.36 29.93 6.56
C ILE A 47 26.34 29.24 5.63
N LEU A 48 26.74 28.92 4.40
CA LEU A 48 25.89 28.20 3.45
C LEU A 48 25.47 26.82 4.00
N VAL A 49 26.42 26.05 4.55
CA VAL A 49 26.15 24.75 5.18
C VAL A 49 25.19 24.92 6.36
N PHE A 50 25.35 25.95 7.17
CA PHE A 50 24.45 26.22 8.31
C PHE A 50 23.03 26.55 7.84
N ILE A 51 22.86 27.37 6.80
CA ILE A 51 21.56 27.70 6.22
C ILE A 51 20.89 26.44 5.64
N LEU A 52 21.64 25.62 4.89
CA LEU A 52 21.13 24.36 4.33
C LEU A 52 20.72 23.39 5.44
N PHE A 53 21.54 23.25 6.49
CA PHE A 53 21.23 22.41 7.64
C PHE A 53 19.97 22.87 8.37
N GLN A 54 19.81 24.18 8.59
CA GLN A 54 18.61 24.73 9.21
C GLN A 54 17.35 24.45 8.38
N PHE A 55 17.46 24.53 7.05
CA PHE A 55 16.37 24.24 6.13
C PHE A 55 15.98 22.75 6.18
N ILE A 56 16.96 21.85 6.08
CA ILE A 56 16.76 20.40 6.14
C ILE A 56 16.14 19.97 7.49
N TRP A 57 16.69 20.44 8.60
CA TRP A 57 16.23 20.06 9.93
C TRP A 57 14.81 20.56 10.24
N ARG A 58 14.49 21.79 9.82
CA ARG A 58 13.15 22.35 10.00
C ARG A 58 12.10 21.58 9.20
N HIS A 59 12.44 21.13 7.98
CA HIS A 59 11.55 20.29 7.18
C HIS A 59 11.37 18.88 7.78
N HIS A 60 12.44 18.26 8.29
CA HIS A 60 12.33 16.94 8.93
C HIS A 60 11.49 16.95 10.21
N ALA A 61 11.69 17.92 11.10
CA ALA A 61 10.93 17.99 12.36
C ALA A 61 9.43 18.27 12.14
N VAL A 62 9.08 19.08 11.13
CA VAL A 62 7.68 19.33 10.75
C VAL A 62 7.06 18.08 10.13
N SER A 63 7.82 17.36 9.30
CA SER A 63 7.37 16.12 8.67
C SER A 63 7.05 15.04 9.71
N GLU A 64 7.91 14.80 10.71
CA GLU A 64 7.65 13.83 11.79
C GLU A 64 6.38 14.17 12.59
N ALA A 65 6.21 15.45 12.94
CA ALA A 65 5.01 15.91 13.64
C ALA A 65 3.72 15.71 12.81
N ASP A 66 3.80 15.88 11.49
CA ASP A 66 2.67 15.67 10.59
C ASP A 66 2.31 14.18 10.45
N PHE A 67 3.28 13.25 10.48
CA PHE A 67 2.99 11.81 10.51
C PHE A 67 2.22 11.40 11.77
N VAL A 68 2.65 11.90 12.94
CA VAL A 68 1.96 11.66 14.22
C VAL A 68 0.57 12.29 14.19
N ARG A 69 0.45 13.50 13.62
CA ARG A 69 -0.85 14.16 13.46
C ARG A 69 -1.77 13.36 12.53
N ALA A 70 -1.27 12.83 11.42
CA ALA A 70 -2.06 12.00 10.50
C ALA A 70 -2.65 10.78 11.22
N GLU A 71 -1.86 10.09 12.05
CA GLU A 71 -2.37 8.96 12.83
C GLU A 71 -3.47 9.38 13.81
N LYS A 72 -3.29 10.53 14.48
CA LYS A 72 -4.29 11.08 15.39
C LYS A 72 -5.59 11.42 14.64
N GLU A 73 -5.51 12.14 13.51
CA GLU A 73 -6.69 12.51 12.72
C GLU A 73 -7.39 11.26 12.17
N PHE A 74 -6.63 10.24 11.73
CA PHE A 74 -7.20 8.97 11.29
C PHE A 74 -7.90 8.21 12.43
N SER A 75 -7.31 8.20 13.62
CA SER A 75 -7.93 7.60 14.81
C SER A 75 -9.22 8.33 15.20
N LEU A 76 -9.25 9.66 15.17
CA LEU A 76 -10.45 10.46 15.41
C LEU A 76 -11.52 10.19 14.35
N PHE A 77 -11.12 10.13 13.09
CA PHE A 77 -12.01 9.81 11.97
C PHE A 77 -12.63 8.42 12.11
N THR A 78 -11.87 7.40 12.52
CA THR A 78 -12.35 6.00 12.61
C THR A 78 -13.13 5.70 13.91
N SER A 79 -12.76 6.32 15.03
CA SER A 79 -13.41 6.14 16.34
C SER A 79 -14.78 6.81 16.44
N SER A 80 -15.17 7.61 15.45
CA SER A 80 -16.41 8.40 15.48
C SER A 80 -17.72 7.60 15.42
N LYS A 81 -17.67 6.26 15.32
CA LYS A 81 -18.87 5.44 15.49
C LYS A 81 -19.53 5.64 16.87
N ASP A 82 -18.74 6.06 17.87
CA ASP A 82 -19.18 6.41 19.23
C ASP A 82 -19.22 7.93 19.51
N ILE A 83 -18.80 8.79 18.58
CA ILE A 83 -18.73 10.25 18.78
C ILE A 83 -20.04 10.88 18.31
N SER A 84 -20.77 11.49 19.24
CA SER A 84 -22.04 12.18 19.00
C SER A 84 -21.95 13.47 18.16
N ASP A 85 -20.78 13.78 17.59
CA ASP A 85 -20.50 15.01 16.85
C ASP A 85 -20.01 14.73 15.41
N PRO A 86 -20.92 14.76 14.43
CA PRO A 86 -20.59 14.62 13.02
C PRO A 86 -19.61 15.68 12.48
N ALA A 87 -19.52 16.86 13.11
CA ALA A 87 -18.63 17.93 12.65
C ALA A 87 -17.16 17.56 12.90
N ALA A 88 -16.86 16.94 14.04
CA ALA A 88 -15.52 16.49 14.38
C ALA A 88 -14.99 15.42 13.41
N GLU A 89 -15.85 14.52 12.92
CA GLU A 89 -15.48 13.52 11.91
C GLU A 89 -15.09 14.18 10.59
N VAL A 90 -15.92 15.11 10.10
CA VAL A 90 -15.68 15.83 8.85
C VAL A 90 -14.40 16.66 8.94
N GLU A 91 -14.17 17.30 10.09
CA GLU A 91 -12.95 18.05 10.34
C GLU A 91 -11.72 17.14 10.37
N ALA A 92 -11.79 16.00 11.06
CA ALA A 92 -10.70 15.03 11.11
C ALA A 92 -10.34 14.49 9.73
N LEU A 93 -11.32 14.12 8.91
CA LEU A 93 -11.08 13.65 7.54
C LEU A 93 -10.48 14.76 6.67
N LYS A 94 -10.96 16.00 6.79
CA LYS A 94 -10.42 17.16 6.08
C LYS A 94 -8.96 17.44 6.47
N ASN A 95 -8.65 17.39 7.76
CA ASN A 95 -7.30 17.60 8.28
C ASN A 95 -6.36 16.48 7.80
N LEU A 96 -6.80 15.23 7.88
CA LEU A 96 -6.05 14.08 7.36
C LEU A 96 -5.77 14.24 5.87
N HIS A 97 -6.77 14.61 5.06
CA HIS A 97 -6.60 14.85 3.64
C HIS A 97 -5.58 15.97 3.35
N ALA A 98 -5.61 17.06 4.11
CA ALA A 98 -4.64 18.14 3.97
C ALA A 98 -3.20 17.68 4.28
N ILE A 99 -3.03 16.83 5.29
CA ILE A 99 -1.72 16.24 5.62
C ILE A 99 -1.25 15.30 4.51
N MET A 100 -2.14 14.44 3.98
CA MET A 100 -1.83 13.54 2.86
C MET A 100 -1.47 14.31 1.57
N ALA A 101 -2.10 15.47 1.34
CA ALA A 101 -1.75 16.33 0.22
C ALA A 101 -0.35 16.95 0.37
N ALA A 102 0.10 17.24 1.60
CA ALA A 102 1.44 17.73 1.89
C ALA A 102 2.50 16.62 1.88
N HIS A 103 2.13 15.39 2.23
CA HIS A 103 2.98 14.20 2.30
C HIS A 103 2.38 13.05 1.48
N PRO A 104 2.50 13.06 0.13
CA PRO A 104 1.84 12.08 -0.74
C PRO A 104 2.21 10.61 -0.50
N GLU A 105 3.35 10.35 0.14
CA GLU A 105 3.75 9.02 0.63
C GLU A 105 2.75 8.43 1.66
N LEU A 106 1.85 9.24 2.20
CA LEU A 106 0.78 8.79 3.11
C LEU A 106 -0.45 8.24 2.39
N TYR A 107 -0.65 8.53 1.11
CA TYR A 107 -1.79 8.01 0.33
C TYR A 107 -1.90 6.48 0.37
N PRO A 108 -0.79 5.71 0.16
CA PRO A 108 -0.81 4.26 0.30
C PRO A 108 -1.34 3.72 1.62
N LYS A 109 -1.08 4.43 2.73
CA LYS A 109 -1.49 3.99 4.06
C LYS A 109 -2.98 4.23 4.32
N TYR A 110 -3.51 5.38 3.93
CA TYR A 110 -4.83 5.82 4.41
C TYR A 110 -5.97 5.71 3.40
N GLU A 111 -5.75 5.86 2.10
CA GLU A 111 -6.87 5.95 1.13
C GLU A 111 -7.80 4.73 1.17
N GLY A 112 -7.24 3.51 1.24
CA GLY A 112 -8.03 2.29 1.30
C GLY A 112 -8.83 2.19 2.60
N LEU A 113 -8.22 2.57 3.73
CA LEU A 113 -8.86 2.54 5.05
C LEU A 113 -9.94 3.63 5.18
N ILE A 114 -9.71 4.81 4.61
CA ILE A 114 -10.71 5.88 4.53
C ILE A 114 -11.90 5.39 3.70
N ALA A 115 -11.64 4.85 2.51
CA ALA A 115 -12.69 4.30 1.66
C ALA A 115 -13.52 3.22 2.37
N GLU A 116 -12.88 2.24 3.00
CA GLU A 116 -13.56 1.19 3.77
C GLU A 116 -14.42 1.77 4.89
N THR A 117 -13.87 2.70 5.67
CA THR A 117 -14.60 3.36 6.77
C THR A 117 -15.83 4.12 6.27
N LEU A 118 -15.70 4.85 5.16
CA LEU A 118 -16.81 5.59 4.55
C LEU A 118 -17.88 4.63 4.00
N LEU A 119 -17.48 3.53 3.37
CA LEU A 119 -18.40 2.47 2.90
C LEU A 119 -19.19 1.86 4.06
N LEU A 120 -18.52 1.52 5.17
CA LEU A 120 -19.17 0.99 6.37
C LEU A 120 -20.15 1.97 7.02
N ARG A 121 -20.03 3.26 6.73
CA ARG A 121 -20.93 4.33 7.19
C ARG A 121 -21.98 4.72 6.16
N GLY A 122 -22.02 4.08 4.99
CA GLY A 122 -22.94 4.40 3.91
C GLY A 122 -22.63 5.71 3.17
N LYS A 123 -21.45 6.31 3.37
CA LYS A 123 -20.99 7.53 2.67
C LYS A 123 -20.39 7.18 1.31
N ASN A 124 -21.19 6.56 0.44
CA ASN A 124 -20.72 5.88 -0.76
C ASN A 124 -20.09 6.82 -1.81
N GLU A 125 -20.59 8.04 -1.96
CA GLU A 125 -20.04 9.04 -2.88
C GLU A 125 -18.63 9.48 -2.46
N GLU A 126 -18.46 9.85 -1.18
CA GLU A 126 -17.16 10.22 -0.62
C GLU A 126 -16.18 9.03 -0.67
N ALA A 127 -16.66 7.83 -0.33
CA ALA A 127 -15.85 6.61 -0.39
C ALA A 127 -15.31 6.34 -1.80
N SER A 128 -16.13 6.59 -2.82
CA SER A 128 -15.79 6.33 -4.22
C SER A 128 -14.57 7.13 -4.68
N LEU A 129 -14.36 8.34 -4.17
CA LEU A 129 -13.18 9.17 -4.48
C LEU A 129 -11.89 8.48 -4.01
N TYR A 130 -11.84 8.11 -2.72
CA TYR A 130 -10.69 7.46 -2.11
C TYR A 130 -10.46 6.05 -2.66
N ALA A 131 -11.54 5.28 -2.85
CA ALA A 131 -11.46 3.92 -3.34
C ALA A 131 -10.96 3.86 -4.79
N THR A 132 -11.47 4.72 -5.67
CA THR A 132 -11.04 4.77 -7.08
C THR A 132 -9.56 5.14 -7.17
N SER A 133 -9.11 6.10 -6.36
CA SER A 133 -7.69 6.47 -6.27
C SER A 133 -6.83 5.29 -5.80
N ALA A 134 -7.21 4.64 -4.70
CA ALA A 134 -6.48 3.50 -4.14
C ALA A 134 -6.42 2.31 -5.11
N ILE A 135 -7.54 1.98 -5.77
CA ILE A 135 -7.62 0.92 -6.78
C ILE A 135 -6.71 1.25 -7.96
N LYS A 136 -6.76 2.50 -8.49
CA LYS A 136 -5.94 2.92 -9.61
C LYS A 136 -4.45 2.85 -9.28
N ARG A 137 -4.06 3.35 -8.10
CA ARG A 137 -2.66 3.37 -7.64
C ARG A 137 -2.11 1.96 -7.49
N THR A 138 -2.90 1.05 -6.95
CA THR A 138 -2.48 -0.33 -6.70
C THR A 138 -2.68 -1.27 -7.88
N ALA A 139 -3.38 -0.86 -8.96
CA ALA A 139 -3.74 -1.74 -10.07
C ALA A 139 -2.57 -2.48 -10.75
N TYR A 140 -1.36 -1.91 -10.72
CA TYR A 140 -0.16 -2.54 -11.30
C TYR A 140 0.51 -3.54 -10.35
N GLU A 141 0.45 -3.29 -9.04
CA GLU A 141 1.11 -4.07 -8.00
C GLU A 141 0.19 -5.15 -7.41
N ASN A 142 -1.11 -4.86 -7.35
CA ASN A 142 -2.12 -5.77 -6.88
C ASN A 142 -2.48 -6.78 -7.94
N ASP A 143 -2.76 -7.96 -7.44
CA ASP A 143 -3.26 -9.04 -8.25
C ASP A 143 -4.59 -8.65 -8.94
N PRO A 144 -4.76 -8.92 -10.26
CA PRO A 144 -5.96 -8.58 -11.01
C PRO A 144 -7.27 -9.06 -10.37
N PHE A 145 -7.26 -10.15 -9.61
CA PHE A 145 -8.46 -10.67 -8.95
C PHE A 145 -8.94 -9.76 -7.81
N TYR A 146 -8.04 -9.25 -6.98
CA TYR A 146 -8.40 -8.35 -5.86
C TYR A 146 -8.83 -6.97 -6.37
N THR A 147 -8.15 -6.47 -7.40
CA THR A 147 -8.54 -5.23 -8.09
C THR A 147 -9.97 -5.35 -8.66
N SER A 148 -10.29 -6.47 -9.32
CA SER A 148 -11.64 -6.72 -9.85
C SER A 148 -12.69 -6.82 -8.72
N TYR A 149 -12.34 -7.46 -7.61
CA TYR A 149 -13.21 -7.56 -6.44
C TYR A 149 -13.50 -6.19 -5.81
N ALA A 150 -12.47 -5.34 -5.67
CA ALA A 150 -12.60 -3.99 -5.15
C ALA A 150 -13.49 -3.12 -6.06
N GLN A 151 -13.31 -3.18 -7.39
CA GLN A 151 -14.16 -2.49 -8.35
C GLN A 151 -15.63 -2.92 -8.26
N ALA A 152 -15.89 -4.23 -8.14
CA ALA A 152 -17.24 -4.73 -7.93
C ALA A 152 -17.84 -4.22 -6.61
N THR A 153 -17.04 -4.07 -5.54
CA THR A 153 -17.50 -3.47 -4.27
C THR A 153 -18.01 -2.04 -4.46
N LEU A 154 -17.34 -1.24 -5.31
CA LEU A 154 -17.78 0.12 -5.62
C LEU A 154 -19.04 0.15 -6.47
N LEU A 155 -19.25 -0.81 -7.37
CA LEU A 155 -20.53 -0.92 -8.08
C LEU A 155 -21.67 -1.16 -7.08
N LEU A 156 -21.47 -2.06 -6.11
CA LEU A 156 -22.46 -2.38 -5.09
C LEU A 156 -22.75 -1.19 -4.18
N ALA A 157 -21.72 -0.48 -3.74
CA ALA A 157 -21.87 0.74 -2.93
C ALA A 157 -22.67 1.81 -3.66
N ASN A 158 -22.55 1.88 -4.99
CA ASN A 158 -23.31 2.82 -5.82
C ASN A 158 -24.63 2.24 -6.34
N GLU A 159 -25.15 1.19 -5.69
CA GLU A 159 -26.43 0.53 -6.01
C GLU A 159 -26.54 -0.03 -7.44
N LYS A 160 -25.41 -0.20 -8.13
CA LYS A 160 -25.34 -0.77 -9.48
C LYS A 160 -25.32 -2.30 -9.39
N TYR A 161 -26.39 -2.87 -8.85
CA TYR A 161 -26.46 -4.28 -8.48
C TYR A 161 -26.30 -5.23 -9.67
N GLU A 162 -26.91 -4.92 -10.82
CA GLU A 162 -26.82 -5.75 -12.03
C GLU A 162 -25.40 -5.78 -12.60
N GLU A 163 -24.76 -4.62 -12.69
CA GLU A 163 -23.36 -4.48 -13.14
C GLU A 163 -22.41 -5.16 -12.15
N GLY A 164 -22.68 -4.99 -10.85
CA GLY A 164 -21.97 -5.67 -9.77
C GLY A 164 -22.08 -7.18 -9.85
N LEU A 165 -23.27 -7.73 -10.15
CA LEU A 165 -23.48 -9.17 -10.31
C LEU A 165 -22.72 -9.68 -11.53
N LYS A 166 -22.80 -8.97 -12.67
CA LYS A 166 -22.04 -9.31 -13.87
C LYS A 166 -20.53 -9.32 -13.60
N ALA A 167 -20.01 -8.34 -12.87
CA ALA A 167 -18.61 -8.28 -12.49
C ALA A 167 -18.20 -9.44 -11.55
N ALA A 168 -19.04 -9.76 -10.55
CA ALA A 168 -18.78 -10.84 -9.61
C ALA A 168 -18.80 -12.22 -10.29
N LEU A 169 -19.75 -12.47 -11.21
CA LEU A 169 -19.80 -13.68 -12.02
C LEU A 169 -18.59 -13.81 -12.94
N ASN A 170 -18.19 -12.73 -13.62
CA ASN A 170 -16.98 -12.70 -14.44
C ASN A 170 -15.74 -13.05 -13.61
N LEU A 171 -15.62 -12.46 -12.40
CA LEU A 171 -14.53 -12.72 -11.49
C LEU A 171 -14.48 -14.21 -11.08
N ARG A 172 -15.61 -14.82 -10.73
CA ARG A 172 -15.70 -16.26 -10.45
C ARG A 172 -15.20 -17.10 -11.62
N ASN A 173 -15.66 -16.80 -12.83
CA ASN A 173 -15.28 -17.57 -14.01
C ASN A 173 -13.79 -17.44 -14.31
N ARG A 174 -13.20 -16.24 -14.22
CA ARG A 174 -11.77 -16.04 -14.38
C ARG A 174 -10.95 -16.79 -13.33
N MET A 175 -11.40 -16.84 -12.08
CA MET A 175 -10.74 -17.62 -11.03
C MET A 175 -10.75 -19.12 -11.38
N LEU A 176 -11.89 -19.64 -11.81
CA LEU A 176 -12.03 -21.05 -12.23
C LEU A 176 -11.19 -21.38 -13.46
N GLU A 177 -11.16 -20.51 -14.47
CA GLU A 177 -10.32 -20.64 -15.66
C GLU A 177 -8.83 -20.68 -15.29
N GLN A 178 -8.38 -19.79 -14.40
CA GLN A 178 -7.01 -19.78 -13.93
C GLN A 178 -6.67 -21.04 -13.11
N ALA A 179 -7.57 -21.50 -12.24
CA ALA A 179 -7.40 -22.77 -11.54
C ALA A 179 -7.25 -23.93 -12.53
N GLN A 180 -8.06 -23.97 -13.58
CA GLN A 180 -7.93 -25.02 -14.59
C GLN A 180 -6.60 -24.94 -15.34
N ALA A 181 -6.13 -23.72 -15.68
CA ALA A 181 -4.87 -23.50 -16.39
C ALA A 181 -3.63 -23.86 -15.57
N PHE A 182 -3.66 -23.65 -14.25
CA PHE A 182 -2.53 -23.89 -13.35
C PHE A 182 -2.71 -25.12 -12.46
N LYS A 183 -3.51 -26.10 -12.89
CA LYS A 183 -3.73 -27.36 -12.15
C LYS A 183 -2.42 -28.06 -11.75
N ASP A 184 -1.43 -28.03 -12.62
CA ASP A 184 -0.13 -28.68 -12.40
C ASP A 184 0.92 -27.72 -11.79
N THR A 185 0.59 -26.44 -11.60
CA THR A 185 1.47 -25.41 -10.97
C THR A 185 0.68 -24.49 -10.03
N PRO A 186 0.12 -25.02 -8.92
CA PRO A 186 -0.77 -24.28 -8.03
C PRO A 186 -0.15 -23.02 -7.42
N GLU A 187 1.18 -22.96 -7.31
CA GLU A 187 1.93 -21.80 -6.82
C GLU A 187 1.79 -20.55 -7.70
N LYS A 188 1.32 -20.70 -8.93
CA LYS A 188 1.04 -19.59 -9.87
C LYS A 188 -0.37 -19.02 -9.70
N LEU A 189 -1.19 -19.60 -8.83
CA LEU A 189 -2.51 -19.05 -8.54
C LEU A 189 -2.36 -17.69 -7.86
N GLN A 190 -3.16 -16.77 -8.36
CA GLN A 190 -3.10 -15.35 -8.07
C GLN A 190 -4.19 -14.92 -7.08
N TYR A 191 -5.02 -15.87 -6.64
CA TYR A 191 -6.08 -15.67 -5.67
C TYR A 191 -6.06 -16.77 -4.60
N GLY A 192 -6.65 -16.45 -3.45
CA GLY A 192 -6.79 -17.38 -2.32
C GLY A 192 -8.23 -17.81 -2.08
N THR A 193 -8.40 -18.79 -1.19
CA THR A 193 -9.71 -19.32 -0.76
C THR A 193 -10.64 -18.23 -0.24
N PHE A 194 -10.12 -17.26 0.51
CA PHE A 194 -10.92 -16.15 1.04
C PHE A 194 -11.56 -15.32 -0.05
N LEU A 195 -10.79 -14.94 -1.08
CA LEU A 195 -11.31 -14.12 -2.17
C LEU A 195 -12.42 -14.87 -2.93
N TYR A 196 -12.19 -16.16 -3.20
CA TYR A 196 -13.17 -17.00 -3.88
C TYR A 196 -14.48 -17.11 -3.07
N ALA A 197 -14.39 -17.45 -1.79
CA ALA A 197 -15.54 -17.58 -0.90
C ALA A 197 -16.29 -16.25 -0.72
N LEU A 198 -15.58 -15.14 -0.49
CA LEU A 198 -16.20 -13.81 -0.40
C LEU A 198 -16.92 -13.42 -1.70
N ASN A 199 -16.37 -13.78 -2.86
CA ASN A 199 -17.03 -13.51 -4.13
C ASN A 199 -18.26 -14.40 -4.35
N LEU A 200 -18.23 -15.66 -3.91
CA LEU A 200 -19.39 -16.55 -3.98
C LEU A 200 -20.54 -16.05 -3.10
N LEU A 201 -20.22 -15.62 -1.88
CA LEU A 201 -21.18 -14.98 -0.98
C LEU A 201 -21.78 -13.73 -1.62
N ARG A 202 -20.95 -12.88 -2.22
CA ARG A 202 -21.40 -11.67 -2.93
C ARG A 202 -22.37 -12.01 -4.07
N ILE A 203 -22.06 -13.01 -4.89
CA ILE A 203 -22.92 -13.42 -6.00
C ILE A 203 -24.31 -13.80 -5.47
N ALA A 204 -24.36 -14.63 -4.43
CA ALA A 204 -25.63 -15.07 -3.84
C ALA A 204 -26.43 -13.90 -3.26
N MET A 205 -25.78 -12.99 -2.52
CA MET A 205 -26.42 -11.81 -1.95
C MET A 205 -26.95 -10.84 -3.03
N LEU A 206 -26.25 -10.70 -4.15
CA LEU A 206 -26.69 -9.90 -5.29
C LEU A 206 -27.87 -10.54 -6.03
N GLN A 207 -27.83 -11.85 -6.26
CA GLN A 207 -28.95 -12.59 -6.84
C GLN A 207 -30.19 -12.47 -5.95
N GLN A 208 -30.02 -12.55 -4.63
CA GLN A 208 -31.08 -12.27 -3.67
C GLN A 208 -31.63 -10.85 -3.81
N GLN A 209 -30.76 -9.84 -3.83
CA GLN A 209 -31.15 -8.43 -3.97
C GLN A 209 -31.94 -8.18 -5.26
N LEU A 210 -31.58 -8.89 -6.34
CA LEU A 210 -32.21 -8.81 -7.66
C LEU A 210 -33.38 -9.80 -7.82
N SER A 211 -33.77 -10.53 -6.77
CA SER A 211 -34.84 -11.54 -6.79
C SER A 211 -34.65 -12.66 -7.84
N LEU A 212 -33.40 -13.01 -8.15
CA LEU A 212 -33.02 -14.09 -9.07
C LEU A 212 -32.96 -15.44 -8.34
N PHE A 213 -34.10 -15.91 -7.83
CA PHE A 213 -34.17 -17.04 -6.89
C PHE A 213 -33.58 -18.36 -7.41
N THR A 214 -33.75 -18.67 -8.70
CA THR A 214 -33.18 -19.88 -9.31
C THR A 214 -31.65 -19.85 -9.28
N ASP A 215 -31.07 -18.70 -9.64
CA ASP A 215 -29.63 -18.53 -9.69
C ASP A 215 -29.03 -18.47 -8.27
N GLU A 216 -29.74 -17.79 -7.35
CA GLU A 216 -29.40 -17.75 -5.93
C GLU A 216 -29.32 -19.16 -5.34
N LEU A 217 -30.32 -20.00 -5.59
CA LEU A 217 -30.35 -21.38 -5.13
C LEU A 217 -29.19 -22.21 -5.72
N ALA A 218 -28.82 -21.98 -6.99
CA ALA A 218 -27.67 -22.65 -7.60
C ALA A 218 -26.36 -22.26 -6.92
N THR A 219 -26.17 -20.98 -6.61
CA THR A 219 -24.98 -20.49 -5.89
C THR A 219 -24.91 -21.04 -4.45
N TRP A 220 -26.04 -21.15 -3.75
CA TRP A 220 -26.06 -21.79 -2.42
C TRP A 220 -25.73 -23.29 -2.47
N LYS A 221 -26.16 -24.00 -3.51
CA LYS A 221 -25.79 -25.41 -3.71
C LYS A 221 -24.29 -25.56 -3.96
N GLU A 222 -23.69 -24.67 -4.75
CA GLU A 222 -22.23 -24.64 -4.94
C GLU A 222 -21.49 -24.41 -3.62
N TRP A 223 -21.98 -23.49 -2.77
CA TRP A 223 -21.41 -23.26 -1.43
C TRP A 223 -21.46 -24.51 -0.55
N GLU A 224 -22.59 -25.20 -0.52
CA GLU A 224 -22.78 -26.44 0.25
C GLU A 224 -21.88 -27.57 -0.27
N GLU A 225 -21.75 -27.72 -1.59
CA GLU A 225 -20.86 -28.72 -2.19
C GLU A 225 -19.40 -28.48 -1.80
N LEU A 226 -18.95 -27.22 -1.83
CA LEU A 226 -17.60 -26.86 -1.37
C LEU A 226 -17.43 -27.08 0.14
N THR A 227 -18.47 -26.78 0.92
CA THR A 227 -18.45 -27.06 2.37
C THR A 227 -18.32 -28.56 2.65
N LEU A 228 -19.07 -29.40 1.94
CA LEU A 228 -19.02 -30.86 2.07
C LEU A 228 -17.63 -31.39 1.69
N LYS A 229 -17.14 -31.04 0.50
CA LYS A 229 -15.79 -31.43 0.04
C LYS A 229 -14.69 -30.97 0.99
N SER A 230 -14.89 -29.84 1.66
CA SER A 230 -13.95 -29.33 2.66
C SER A 230 -13.90 -30.22 3.89
N HIS A 231 -15.04 -30.71 4.38
CA HIS A 231 -15.10 -31.66 5.49
C HIS A 231 -14.52 -33.02 5.12
N GLU A 232 -14.72 -33.46 3.87
CA GLU A 232 -14.21 -34.73 3.34
C GLU A 232 -12.71 -34.69 2.98
N GLY A 233 -12.10 -33.49 2.96
CA GLY A 233 -10.72 -33.31 2.52
C GLY A 233 -10.53 -33.46 1.00
N THR A 234 -11.61 -33.37 0.22
CA THR A 234 -11.67 -33.55 -1.24
C THR A 234 -11.87 -32.22 -1.99
N LEU A 235 -11.59 -31.10 -1.32
CA LEU A 235 -11.75 -29.76 -1.88
C LEU A 235 -10.86 -29.57 -3.13
N PRO A 236 -11.31 -28.81 -4.15
CA PRO A 236 -10.45 -28.50 -5.28
C PRO A 236 -9.11 -27.90 -4.85
N PHE A 237 -8.02 -28.28 -5.53
CA PHE A 237 -6.65 -27.93 -5.15
C PHE A 237 -6.39 -26.42 -4.98
N TYR A 238 -7.19 -25.58 -5.64
CA TYR A 238 -7.12 -24.12 -5.57
C TYR A 238 -7.77 -23.54 -4.30
N LEU A 239 -8.36 -24.38 -3.44
CA LEU A 239 -8.98 -24.00 -2.18
C LEU A 239 -8.36 -24.76 -1.00
N LYS A 240 -8.33 -24.11 0.17
CA LYS A 240 -7.86 -24.68 1.44
C LYS A 240 -9.05 -24.91 2.35
N GLY A 241 -9.32 -26.17 2.68
CA GLY A 241 -10.53 -26.55 3.42
C GLY A 241 -10.74 -25.82 4.75
N GLN A 242 -9.72 -25.81 5.62
CA GLN A 242 -9.83 -25.12 6.90
C GLN A 242 -10.13 -23.62 6.77
N LEU A 243 -9.61 -22.97 5.71
CA LEU A 243 -9.91 -21.56 5.43
C LEU A 243 -11.32 -21.36 4.88
N PHE A 244 -11.87 -22.33 4.16
CA PHE A 244 -13.25 -22.25 3.69
C PHE A 244 -14.23 -22.41 4.86
N LEU A 245 -13.98 -23.36 5.76
CA LEU A 245 -14.83 -23.60 6.93
C LEU A 245 -14.82 -22.45 7.94
N SER A 246 -13.72 -21.69 8.03
CA SER A 246 -13.64 -20.55 8.95
C SER A 246 -14.65 -19.43 8.63
N PHE A 247 -15.17 -19.36 7.40
CA PHE A 247 -16.20 -18.40 7.02
C PHE A 247 -17.48 -18.52 7.85
N ASN A 248 -17.86 -19.73 8.23
CA ASN A 248 -19.06 -19.93 9.03
C ASN A 248 -18.95 -19.20 10.37
N ASN A 249 -17.77 -19.27 11.00
CA ASN A 249 -17.50 -18.63 12.28
C ASN A 249 -17.23 -17.13 12.12
N LEU A 250 -16.53 -16.71 11.05
CA LEU A 250 -16.21 -15.30 10.79
C LEU A 250 -17.47 -14.44 10.59
N LEU A 251 -18.52 -15.03 10.03
CA LEU A 251 -19.78 -14.34 9.73
C LEU A 251 -20.90 -14.70 10.72
N SER A 252 -20.56 -15.34 11.85
CA SER A 252 -21.52 -15.63 12.90
C SER A 252 -21.84 -14.37 13.71
N GLU A 253 -23.13 -14.10 13.91
CA GLU A 253 -23.61 -13.01 14.75
C GLU A 253 -24.49 -13.59 15.88
N GLY A 254 -24.02 -13.44 17.11
CA GLY A 254 -24.68 -14.02 18.28
C GLY A 254 -24.77 -15.55 18.21
N LYS A 255 -25.99 -16.08 17.96
CA LYS A 255 -26.25 -17.52 17.82
C LYS A 255 -26.51 -17.97 16.38
N ALA A 256 -26.54 -17.04 15.42
CA ALA A 256 -26.81 -17.34 14.02
C ALA A 256 -25.48 -17.42 13.26
N SER A 257 -25.26 -18.55 12.59
CA SER A 257 -24.12 -18.75 11.69
C SER A 257 -24.51 -18.50 10.23
N LEU A 258 -23.51 -18.41 9.35
CA LEU A 258 -23.76 -18.33 7.91
C LEU A 258 -24.51 -19.57 7.39
N ALA A 259 -24.21 -20.75 7.91
CA ALA A 259 -24.90 -21.98 7.55
C ALA A 259 -26.39 -21.91 7.90
N ASP A 260 -26.73 -21.40 9.10
CA ASP A 260 -28.13 -21.21 9.52
C ASP A 260 -28.86 -20.24 8.58
N TYR A 261 -28.19 -19.16 8.16
CA TYR A 261 -28.73 -18.20 7.20
C TYR A 261 -29.01 -18.86 5.84
N ILE A 262 -28.05 -19.59 5.28
CA ILE A 262 -28.17 -20.25 3.97
C ILE A 262 -29.33 -21.27 4.01
N GLU A 263 -29.43 -22.08 5.07
CA GLU A 263 -30.50 -23.06 5.22
C GLU A 263 -31.89 -22.39 5.25
N ALA A 264 -32.04 -21.34 6.08
CA ALA A 264 -33.29 -20.59 6.19
C ALA A 264 -33.66 -19.93 4.86
N ARG A 265 -32.68 -19.34 4.16
CA ARG A 265 -32.91 -18.66 2.88
C ARG A 265 -33.34 -19.63 1.79
N LYS A 266 -32.69 -20.78 1.68
CA LYS A 266 -33.09 -21.83 0.72
C LYS A 266 -34.53 -22.31 0.93
N LYS A 267 -34.95 -22.50 2.18
CA LYS A 267 -36.35 -22.87 2.51
C LYS A 267 -37.36 -21.81 2.09
N LEU A 268 -36.96 -20.54 2.05
CA LEU A 268 -37.82 -19.43 1.65
C LEU A 268 -37.99 -19.36 0.13
N ILE A 269 -36.92 -19.54 -0.64
CA ILE A 269 -36.93 -19.40 -2.11
C ILE A 269 -37.34 -20.67 -2.88
N THR A 270 -37.50 -21.80 -2.18
CA THR A 270 -37.96 -23.08 -2.78
C THR A 270 -39.47 -23.32 -2.60
N LYS A 271 -40.18 -22.42 -1.90
CA LYS A 271 -41.63 -22.47 -1.73
C LYS A 271 -42.34 -21.85 -2.92
#